data_AF-A0A367M4D3-F1
#
_entry.id   AF-A0A367M4D3-F1
#
_cell.length_a   1.000
_cell.length_b   1.000
_cell.length_c   1.000
_cell.angle_alpha   90.00
_cell.angle_beta   90.00
_cell.angle_gamma   90.00
#
_symmetry.space_group_name_H-M   'P 1'
#
loop_
_entity.id
_entity.type
_entity.pdbx_description
1 polymer ?
#
loop_
_entity_poly.entity_id
_entity_poly.type
_entity_poly.pdbx_seq_one_letter_code
_entity_poly.pdbx_strand_id
1 'polypeptide(L)'
;LELDDPAGFLWSFVGGQPKINHFAGRAEVPAITPEAEAMSKALRKAGFNFVGPTICYAFMQASGMVMDHTQDCDRYAQLVG
;
A
#
# COMPACT_ATOMS: atom_id res chain seq x y z
N LEU A 1 -11.69 18.36 7.04
CA LEU A 1 -10.27 18.17 6.68
C LEU A 1 -10.20 18.35 5.17
N GLU A 2 -9.72 19.49 4.69
CA GLU A 2 -9.38 19.64 3.28
C GLU A 2 -7.89 19.32 3.15
N LEU A 3 -7.59 18.22 2.47
CA LEU A 3 -6.26 17.96 1.92
C LEU A 3 -6.31 18.47 0.49
N ASP A 4 -5.42 19.38 0.10
CA ASP A 4 -5.42 19.98 -1.24
C ASP A 4 -5.22 18.93 -2.34
N ASP A 5 -4.40 17.92 -2.07
CA ASP A 5 -4.19 16.75 -2.95
C ASP A 5 -4.20 15.45 -2.12
N PRO A 6 -5.38 14.83 -1.89
CA PRO A 6 -5.48 13.62 -1.10
C PRO A 6 -4.83 12.41 -1.79
N ALA A 7 -4.83 12.38 -3.13
CA ALA A 7 -4.22 11.30 -3.89
C ALA A 7 -2.69 11.39 -3.80
N GLY A 8 -2.10 12.55 -4.07
CA GLY A 8 -0.66 12.78 -3.94
C GLY A 8 -0.17 12.56 -2.51
N PHE A 9 -0.95 12.97 -1.50
CA PHE A 9 -0.65 12.67 -0.10
C PHE A 9 -0.55 11.16 0.16
N LEU A 10 -1.51 10.36 -0.32
CA LEU A 10 -1.47 8.91 -0.16
C LEU A 10 -0.32 8.26 -0.94
N TRP A 11 -0.07 8.70 -2.17
CA TRP A 11 1.03 8.17 -2.99
C TRP A 11 2.43 8.59 -2.49
N SER A 12 2.53 9.63 -1.67
CA SER A 12 3.79 10.06 -1.07
C SER A 12 4.43 9.00 -0.16
N PHE A 13 3.63 8.09 0.42
CA PHE A 13 4.13 7.00 1.26
C PHE A 13 4.90 5.92 0.48
N VAL A 14 4.79 5.92 -0.85
CA VAL A 14 5.57 5.07 -1.76
C VAL A 14 6.45 5.88 -2.72
N GLY A 15 6.68 7.17 -2.43
CA GLY A 15 7.50 8.03 -3.29
C GLY A 15 6.87 8.32 -4.66
N GLY A 16 5.54 8.21 -4.77
CA GLY A 16 4.81 8.50 -6.00
C GLY A 16 4.89 7.43 -7.08
N GLN A 17 5.49 6.26 -6.79
CA GLN A 17 5.58 5.13 -7.71
C GLN A 17 5.21 3.83 -7.00
N PRO A 18 4.60 2.86 -7.70
CA PRO A 18 4.31 1.56 -7.11
C PRO A 18 5.59 0.87 -6.60
N LYS A 19 5.52 0.29 -5.40
CA LYS A 19 6.55 -0.64 -4.93
C LYS A 19 6.24 -2.03 -5.44
N ILE A 20 7.07 -2.54 -6.35
CA ILE A 20 6.90 -3.86 -6.95
C ILE A 20 7.60 -4.90 -6.07
N ASN A 21 6.83 -5.81 -5.47
CA ASN A 21 7.37 -6.95 -4.72
C ASN A 21 7.33 -8.23 -5.59
N HIS A 22 8.09 -9.23 -5.21
CA HIS A 22 8.27 -10.48 -5.97
C HIS A 22 8.08 -11.72 -5.10
N PHE A 23 7.03 -11.73 -4.27
CA PHE A 23 6.75 -12.84 -3.36
C PHE A 23 6.48 -14.15 -4.13
N ALA A 24 7.15 -15.23 -3.75
CA ALA A 24 6.93 -16.53 -4.36
C ALA A 24 5.54 -17.09 -4.03
N GLY A 25 4.98 -16.72 -2.87
CA GLY A 25 3.64 -17.14 -2.45
C GLY A 25 3.11 -16.32 -1.27
N ARG A 26 1.83 -16.52 -0.94
CA ARG A 26 1.10 -15.72 0.07
C ARG A 26 1.74 -15.69 1.46
N ALA A 27 2.45 -16.75 1.85
CA ALA A 27 3.10 -16.83 3.16
C ALA A 27 4.24 -15.79 3.33
N GLU A 28 4.78 -15.27 2.23
CA GLU A 28 5.83 -14.24 2.24
C GLU A 28 5.25 -12.81 2.28
N VAL A 29 3.96 -12.64 1.96
CA VAL A 29 3.30 -11.35 1.97
C VAL A 29 3.12 -10.90 3.42
N PRO A 30 3.71 -9.77 3.84
CA PRO A 30 3.61 -9.33 5.22
C PRO A 30 2.18 -8.84 5.53
N ALA A 31 1.80 -8.86 6.81
CA ALA A 31 0.51 -8.29 7.24
C ALA A 31 0.54 -6.75 7.34
N ILE A 32 1.74 -6.17 7.50
CA ILE A 32 2.00 -4.73 7.64
C ILE A 32 3.38 -4.40 7.07
N THR A 33 3.58 -3.13 6.71
CA THR A 33 4.89 -2.60 6.30
C THR A 33 5.18 -1.27 6.99
N PRO A 34 6.46 -0.82 7.04
CA PRO A 34 6.81 0.50 7.58
C PRO A 34 6.04 1.65 6.90
N GLU A 35 5.81 1.55 5.60
CA GLU A 35 5.04 2.53 4.83
C GLU A 35 3.57 2.57 5.28
N ALA A 36 2.96 1.41 5.54
CA ALA A 36 1.59 1.32 6.05
C ALA A 36 1.45 1.83 7.49
N GLU A 37 2.46 1.62 8.34
CA GLU A 37 2.52 2.22 9.68
C GLU A 37 2.60 3.74 9.63
N ALA A 38 3.43 4.28 8.72
CA ALA A 38 3.54 5.72 8.49
C ALA A 38 2.22 6.32 7.98
N MET A 39 1.57 5.67 7.01
CA MET A 39 0.27 6.08 6.48
C MET A 39 -0.81 6.06 7.57
N SER A 40 -0.90 4.98 8.35
CA SER A 40 -1.82 4.85 9.49
C SER A 40 -1.66 6.01 10.48
N LYS A 41 -0.42 6.31 10.89
CA LYS A 41 -0.14 7.41 11.82
C LYS A 41 -0.56 8.76 11.24
N ALA A 42 -0.28 9.00 9.97
CA ALA A 42 -0.61 10.26 9.30
C ALA A 42 -2.12 10.43 9.12
N LEU A 43 -2.84 9.39 8.69
CA LEU A 43 -4.29 9.40 8.55
C LEU A 43 -5.00 9.59 9.90
N ARG A 44 -4.52 8.93 10.97
CA ARG A 44 -5.03 9.17 12.33
C ARG A 44 -4.83 10.63 12.77
N LYS A 45 -3.66 11.21 12.48
CA LYS A 45 -3.39 12.63 12.76
C LYS A 45 -4.30 13.56 11.96
N ALA A 46 -4.65 13.16 10.74
CA ALA A 46 -5.62 13.84 9.88
C ALA A 46 -7.09 13.59 10.29
N GLY A 47 -7.35 12.91 11.41
CA GLY A 47 -8.72 12.74 11.94
C GLY A 47 -9.50 11.57 11.34
N PHE A 48 -8.87 10.72 10.53
CA PHE A 48 -9.49 9.48 10.06
C PHE A 48 -9.56 8.44 11.19
N ASN A 49 -10.64 7.66 11.17
CA ASN A 49 -10.86 6.51 12.06
C ASN A 49 -10.81 5.22 11.24
N PHE A 50 -10.62 4.07 11.91
CA PHE A 50 -10.50 2.76 11.25
C PHE A 50 -9.38 2.69 10.20
N VAL A 51 -8.24 3.32 10.48
CA VAL A 51 -7.06 3.39 9.61
C VAL A 51 -5.84 2.73 10.27
N GLY A 52 -6.03 1.54 10.86
CA GLY A 52 -4.91 0.79 11.44
C GLY A 52 -3.87 0.36 10.38
N PRO A 53 -2.62 0.02 10.76
CA PRO A 53 -1.56 -0.32 9.80
C PRO A 53 -1.94 -1.45 8.83
N THR A 54 -2.61 -2.51 9.29
CA THR A 54 -3.10 -3.59 8.42
C THR A 54 -4.14 -3.10 7.41
N ILE A 55 -5.04 -2.20 7.80
CA ILE A 55 -6.03 -1.60 6.89
C ILE A 55 -5.31 -0.73 5.85
N CYS A 56 -4.32 0.06 6.28
CA CYS A 56 -3.53 0.86 5.36
C CYS A 56 -2.75 0.00 4.39
N TYR A 57 -2.14 -1.11 4.84
CA TYR A 57 -1.43 -2.01 3.93
C TYR A 57 -2.36 -2.68 2.92
N ALA A 58 -3.52 -3.16 3.37
CA ALA A 58 -4.55 -3.69 2.47
C ALA A 58 -5.03 -2.64 1.47
N PHE A 59 -5.18 -1.38 1.88
CA PHE A 59 -5.52 -0.28 0.99
C PHE A 59 -4.40 0.01 -0.02
N MET A 60 -3.14 -0.01 0.40
CA MET A 60 -1.98 0.16 -0.49
C MET A 60 -1.94 -0.95 -1.55
N GLN A 61 -2.23 -2.20 -1.18
CA GLN A 61 -2.35 -3.32 -2.12
C GLN A 61 -3.49 -3.11 -3.11
N ALA A 62 -4.69 -2.76 -2.61
CA ALA A 62 -5.88 -2.60 -3.44
C ALA A 62 -5.81 -1.40 -4.40
N SER A 63 -5.11 -0.34 -4.02
CA SER A 63 -4.95 0.88 -4.83
C SER A 63 -3.74 0.84 -5.77
N GLY A 64 -2.93 -0.22 -5.72
CA GLY A 64 -1.74 -0.39 -6.57
C GLY A 64 -0.51 0.39 -6.11
N MET A 65 -0.50 0.93 -4.89
CA MET A 65 0.71 1.53 -4.29
C MET A 65 1.78 0.48 -4.03
N VAL A 66 1.37 -0.76 -3.75
CA VAL A 66 2.24 -1.93 -3.73
C VAL A 66 1.69 -2.99 -4.67
N MET A 67 2.58 -3.63 -5.44
CA MET A 67 2.25 -4.74 -6.30
C MET A 67 2.69 -6.03 -5.59
N ASP A 68 1.71 -6.68 -4.96
CA ASP A 68 1.89 -7.88 -4.14
C ASP A 68 1.33 -9.15 -4.78
N HIS A 69 0.97 -9.10 -6.07
CA HIS A 69 0.63 -10.32 -6.78
C HIS A 69 1.84 -11.27 -6.71
N THR A 70 1.60 -12.50 -6.27
CA THR A 70 2.63 -13.52 -6.13
C THR A 70 3.08 -14.03 -7.49
N GLN A 71 4.27 -14.61 -7.57
CA GLN A 71 4.86 -15.07 -8.85
C GLN A 71 4.00 -16.13 -9.57
N ASP A 72 3.15 -16.85 -8.83
CA ASP A 72 2.19 -17.84 -9.36
C ASP A 72 0.85 -17.24 -9.81
N CYS A 73 0.64 -15.92 -9.65
CA CYS A 73 -0.55 -15.24 -10.13
C CYS A 73 -0.50 -15.04 -11.66
N ASP A 74 -1.62 -15.32 -12.34
CA ASP A 74 -1.83 -15.12 -13.77
C ASP A 74 -1.60 -13.67 -14.24
N ARG A 75 -1.76 -12.71 -13.33
CA ARG A 75 -1.55 -11.27 -13.60
C ARG A 75 -0.10 -10.83 -13.41
N TYR A 76 0.74 -11.59 -12.70
CA TYR A 76 2.07 -11.15 -12.28
C TYR A 76 2.95 -10.69 -13.45
N ALA A 77 3.02 -11.50 -14.51
CA ALA A 77 3.81 -11.18 -15.70
C ALA A 77 3.38 -9.87 -16.39
N GLN A 78 2.12 -9.46 -16.25
CA GLN A 78 1.58 -8.23 -16.83
C GLN A 78 1.81 -7.01 -15.92
N LEU A 79 2.01 -7.23 -14.62
CA LEU A 79 2.10 -6.18 -13.60
C LEU A 79 3.54 -5.88 -13.15
N VAL A 80 4.49 -6.75 -13.50
CA VAL A 80 5.90 -6.61 -13.12
C VAL A 80 6.73 -5.76 -14.10
N GLY A 81 6.22 -5.53 -15.32
CA GLY A 81 6.86 -4.72 -16.37
C GLY A 81 6.36 -3.29 -16.40
#